data_AF-A0A4R0GIL7-F1
#
_entry.id   AF-A0A4R0GIL7-F1
#
_cell.length_a   1.000
_cell.length_b   1.000
_cell.length_c   1.000
_cell.angle_alpha   90.00
_cell.angle_beta   90.00
_cell.angle_gamma   90.00
#
_symmetry.space_group_name_H-M   'P 1'
#
loop_
_entity.id
_entity.type
_entity.pdbx_description
1 polymer ?
#
loop_
_entity_poly.entity_id
_entity_poly.type
_entity_poly.pdbx_seq_one_letter_code
_entity_poly.pdbx_strand_id
1 'polypeptide(L)'
;MKQQFNRERVTSLTDKVPLGVNGAGQSMYGGVDKLAWVTDMHDWKKNLVLKQRLLGLVSGGDYLIEVRPAGRDECDGHYRRVVEIRLKGTTRNHPILLVIHFDPTSRQRGFQRMEFSPQHYSSQRITDLFVWLGRKGRIGKFLYRGLRNAWVTTIHYALDVVGMKLHDYFIGLSGVRRGDFYDLHGEQEGLRLGSTTIVASVYEKVDAPEISTQKRYEQTVLVLDEHQFRRFLRLELRLSPGKQKLMLNNLRNMENLISKLAFYDRDALANPMLESEFARLLREYVPYPVARAKYKPSATINGKQVSPTKKAADKRVDKLMARYRIQLFDSEAIWAMLPLVLDKLGILAQPQYWQYKLRLKWLQSRQKQG
;
A
#
# COMPACT_ATOMS: atom_id res chain seq x y z
N MET A 1 5.28 -8.16 -30.64
CA MET A 1 5.26 -9.49 -29.98
C MET A 1 4.16 -9.52 -28.91
N LYS A 2 3.56 -10.69 -28.62
CA LYS A 2 2.55 -10.86 -27.55
C LYS A 2 3.20 -11.39 -26.28
N GLN A 3 2.81 -10.86 -25.13
CA GLN A 3 3.28 -11.32 -23.81
C GLN A 3 2.09 -11.65 -22.90
N GLN A 4 2.28 -12.62 -22.01
CA GLN A 4 1.27 -13.04 -21.05
C GLN A 4 1.56 -12.45 -19.67
N PHE A 5 0.51 -11.99 -18.99
CA PHE A 5 0.62 -11.42 -17.65
C PHE A 5 -0.49 -11.95 -16.74
N ASN A 6 -0.13 -12.37 -15.53
CA ASN A 6 -1.12 -12.60 -14.47
C ASN A 6 -1.88 -11.30 -14.18
N ARG A 7 -3.19 -11.38 -13.98
CA ARG A 7 -4.03 -10.19 -13.77
C ARG A 7 -3.53 -9.32 -12.62
N GLU A 8 -2.93 -9.88 -11.58
CA GLU A 8 -2.39 -9.15 -10.42
C GLU A 8 -1.23 -8.20 -10.81
N ARG A 9 -0.53 -8.51 -11.92
CA ARG A 9 0.60 -7.73 -12.46
C ARG A 9 0.18 -6.64 -13.43
N VAL A 10 -1.02 -6.71 -13.98
CA VAL A 10 -1.58 -5.68 -14.87
C VAL A 10 -2.28 -4.61 -14.04
N THR A 11 -2.14 -3.34 -14.34
CA THR A 11 -2.97 -2.26 -13.77
C THR A 11 -3.07 -1.10 -14.76
N SER A 12 -3.88 -0.10 -14.45
CA SER A 12 -3.80 1.21 -15.12
C SER A 12 -3.19 2.24 -14.15
N LEU A 13 -2.29 3.08 -14.65
CA LEU A 13 -1.78 4.24 -13.94
C LEU A 13 -2.61 5.52 -14.20
N THR A 14 -3.62 5.47 -15.06
CA THR A 14 -4.46 6.63 -15.45
C THR A 14 -5.10 7.32 -14.25
N ASP A 15 -5.53 6.55 -13.24
CA ASP A 15 -6.20 7.09 -12.05
C ASP A 15 -5.22 7.46 -10.92
N LYS A 16 -3.92 7.16 -11.06
CA LYS A 16 -2.87 7.50 -10.10
C LYS A 16 -2.48 8.99 -10.22
N VAL A 17 -1.82 9.51 -9.21
CA VAL A 17 -1.36 10.91 -9.19
C VAL A 17 0.03 10.99 -9.83
N PRO A 18 0.25 11.79 -10.88
CA PRO A 18 1.59 12.03 -11.40
C PRO A 18 2.45 12.74 -10.35
N LEU A 19 3.66 12.23 -10.13
CA LEU A 19 4.61 12.74 -9.12
C LEU A 19 5.86 13.38 -9.77
N GLY A 20 5.82 13.64 -11.07
CA GLY A 20 6.95 14.15 -11.85
C GLY A 20 7.88 13.03 -12.31
N VAL A 21 9.18 13.32 -12.39
CA VAL A 21 10.23 12.38 -12.81
C VAL A 21 11.27 12.19 -11.71
N ASN A 22 11.86 10.99 -11.65
CA ASN A 22 12.95 10.70 -10.73
C ASN A 22 14.29 11.27 -11.25
N GLY A 23 15.37 11.09 -10.48
CA GLY A 23 16.72 11.53 -10.86
C GLY A 23 17.29 10.88 -12.14
N ALA A 24 16.67 9.80 -12.62
CA ALA A 24 16.99 9.13 -13.88
C ALA A 24 16.05 9.53 -15.04
N GLY A 25 15.18 10.53 -14.86
CA GLY A 25 14.23 11.00 -15.88
C GLY A 25 13.01 10.09 -16.06
N GLN A 26 12.79 9.12 -15.19
CA GLN A 26 11.66 8.18 -15.27
C GLN A 26 10.40 8.75 -14.64
N SER A 27 9.26 8.64 -15.31
CA SER A 27 7.97 9.12 -14.80
C SER A 27 7.52 8.35 -13.55
N MET A 28 7.02 9.08 -12.56
CA MET A 28 6.57 8.53 -11.27
C MET A 28 5.08 8.78 -11.04
N TYR A 29 4.41 7.82 -10.39
CA TYR A 29 3.00 7.90 -10.03
C TYR A 29 2.77 7.44 -8.58
N GLY A 30 1.83 8.11 -7.89
CA GLY A 30 1.49 7.87 -6.50
C GLY A 30 0.06 7.39 -6.30
N GLY A 31 -0.16 6.54 -5.30
CA GLY A 31 -1.50 6.11 -4.92
C GLY A 31 -1.57 5.39 -3.58
N VAL A 32 -2.78 5.12 -3.11
CA VAL A 32 -3.03 4.26 -1.94
C VAL A 32 -3.59 2.92 -2.44
N ASP A 33 -2.90 1.83 -2.13
CA ASP A 33 -3.25 0.47 -2.57
C ASP A 33 -3.99 -0.35 -1.49
N LYS A 34 -3.95 0.08 -0.23
CA LYS A 34 -4.76 -0.49 0.84
C LYS A 34 -4.88 0.52 1.95
N LEU A 35 -6.07 0.60 2.54
CA LEU A 35 -6.33 1.38 3.73
C LEU A 35 -7.19 0.54 4.66
N ALA A 36 -6.80 0.48 5.93
CA ALA A 36 -7.64 -0.15 6.91
C ALA A 36 -7.57 0.58 8.25
N TRP A 37 -8.72 0.71 8.88
CA TRP A 37 -8.87 1.46 10.12
C TRP A 37 -9.80 0.73 11.06
N VAL A 38 -9.72 1.11 12.32
CA VAL A 38 -10.61 0.63 13.38
C VAL A 38 -11.38 1.81 13.92
N THR A 39 -12.65 1.59 14.27
CA THR A 39 -13.51 2.62 14.87
C THR A 39 -14.12 2.11 16.16
N ASP A 40 -14.28 3.01 17.13
CA ASP A 40 -15.05 2.77 18.35
C ASP A 40 -15.89 4.00 18.71
N MET A 41 -17.12 3.78 19.19
CA MET A 41 -17.98 4.87 19.66
C MET A 41 -17.68 5.32 21.09
N HIS A 42 -16.86 4.56 21.82
CA HIS A 42 -16.60 4.72 23.26
C HIS A 42 -17.87 4.75 24.10
N ASP A 43 -18.92 4.08 23.61
CA ASP A 43 -20.25 4.00 24.22
C ASP A 43 -20.88 2.67 23.80
N TRP A 44 -21.08 1.79 24.76
CA TRP A 44 -21.55 0.43 24.50
C TRP A 44 -22.96 0.41 23.89
N LYS A 45 -23.85 1.34 24.28
CA LYS A 45 -25.21 1.42 23.73
C LYS A 45 -25.15 1.83 22.27
N LYS A 46 -24.31 2.81 21.93
CA LYS A 46 -24.08 3.23 20.53
C LYS A 46 -23.45 2.12 19.70
N ASN A 47 -22.48 1.39 20.25
CA ASN A 47 -21.87 0.23 19.61
C ASN A 47 -22.89 -0.90 19.38
N LEU A 48 -23.80 -1.17 20.33
CA LEU A 48 -24.86 -2.16 20.14
C LEU A 48 -25.84 -1.75 19.03
N VAL A 49 -26.23 -0.46 18.95
CA VAL A 49 -27.06 0.04 17.84
C VAL A 49 -26.33 -0.09 16.50
N LEU A 50 -25.02 0.19 16.46
CA LEU A 50 -24.20 -0.01 15.27
C LEU A 50 -24.17 -1.49 14.86
N LYS A 51 -24.02 -2.42 15.82
CA LYS A 51 -24.10 -3.87 15.57
C LYS A 51 -25.39 -4.24 14.84
N GLN A 52 -26.53 -3.80 15.38
CA GLN A 52 -27.83 -4.13 14.80
C GLN A 52 -28.01 -3.55 13.40
N ARG A 53 -27.50 -2.33 13.17
CA ARG A 53 -27.51 -1.73 11.83
C ARG A 53 -26.66 -2.48 10.82
N LEU A 54 -25.48 -2.97 11.24
CA LEU A 54 -24.61 -3.77 10.38
C LEU A 54 -25.24 -5.13 10.07
N LEU A 55 -25.84 -5.79 11.07
CA LEU A 55 -26.56 -7.05 10.89
C LEU A 55 -27.77 -6.91 9.95
N GLY A 56 -28.46 -5.77 9.99
CA GLY A 56 -29.60 -5.45 9.14
C GLY A 56 -29.25 -4.80 7.80
N LEU A 57 -27.97 -4.71 7.42
CA LEU A 57 -27.62 -4.18 6.09
C LEU A 57 -28.10 -5.13 5.00
N VAL A 58 -28.78 -4.58 4.01
CA VAL A 58 -29.25 -5.30 2.82
C VAL A 58 -28.74 -4.63 1.54
N SER A 59 -28.63 -5.45 0.50
CA SER A 59 -28.33 -5.04 -0.88
C SER A 59 -29.28 -3.94 -1.36
N GLY A 60 -28.82 -3.04 -2.21
CA GLY A 60 -29.65 -1.95 -2.73
C GLY A 60 -28.85 -0.88 -3.47
N GLY A 61 -29.51 -0.13 -4.36
CA GLY A 61 -28.78 0.68 -5.35
C GLY A 61 -27.78 -0.20 -6.12
N ASP A 62 -26.55 0.30 -6.25
CA ASP A 62 -25.46 -0.37 -6.98
C ASP A 62 -24.68 -1.40 -6.16
N TYR A 63 -25.10 -1.69 -4.93
CA TYR A 63 -24.31 -2.49 -3.98
C TYR A 63 -24.97 -3.83 -3.65
N LEU A 64 -24.17 -4.89 -3.71
CA LEU A 64 -24.46 -6.20 -3.15
C LEU A 64 -23.85 -6.29 -1.76
N ILE A 65 -24.64 -6.74 -0.78
CA ILE A 65 -24.24 -6.88 0.61
C ILE A 65 -24.37 -8.33 1.04
N GLU A 66 -23.30 -8.85 1.64
CA GLU A 66 -23.31 -10.14 2.33
C GLU A 66 -22.93 -9.93 3.80
N VAL A 67 -23.81 -10.37 4.71
CA VAL A 67 -23.56 -10.34 6.14
C VAL A 67 -23.43 -11.78 6.62
N ARG A 68 -22.26 -12.14 7.14
CA ARG A 68 -21.95 -13.52 7.54
C ARG A 68 -21.11 -13.58 8.82
N PRO A 69 -21.03 -14.74 9.49
CA PRO A 69 -19.96 -15.00 10.45
C PRO A 69 -18.59 -14.77 9.80
N ALA A 70 -17.65 -14.21 10.57
CA ALA A 70 -16.26 -14.13 10.13
C ALA A 70 -15.64 -15.53 10.11
N GLY A 71 -14.78 -15.80 9.13
CA GLY A 71 -14.00 -17.05 9.08
C GLY A 71 -13.04 -17.16 10.27
N ARG A 72 -12.61 -18.38 10.59
CA ARG A 72 -11.72 -18.64 11.74
C ARG A 72 -10.43 -17.81 11.71
N ASP A 73 -9.83 -17.71 10.53
CA ASP A 73 -8.55 -17.02 10.31
C ASP A 73 -8.75 -15.62 9.70
N GLU A 74 -9.99 -15.22 9.45
CA GLU A 74 -10.32 -13.92 8.87
C GLU A 74 -10.07 -12.82 9.91
N CYS A 75 -9.20 -11.86 9.55
CA CYS A 75 -8.76 -10.82 10.47
C CYS A 75 -8.25 -11.40 11.81
N ASP A 76 -7.48 -12.49 11.76
CA ASP A 76 -6.85 -13.15 12.92
C ASP A 76 -7.87 -13.57 14.01
N GLY A 77 -9.11 -13.87 13.64
CA GLY A 77 -10.19 -14.24 14.58
C GLY A 77 -10.57 -13.10 15.55
N HIS A 78 -10.26 -11.85 15.18
CA HIS A 78 -10.45 -10.70 16.07
C HIS A 78 -11.90 -10.22 16.16
N TYR A 79 -12.74 -10.64 15.21
CA TYR A 79 -14.14 -10.23 15.06
C TYR A 79 -15.00 -11.45 14.73
N ARG A 80 -16.26 -11.43 15.15
CA ARG A 80 -17.19 -12.57 14.99
C ARG A 80 -18.03 -12.49 13.73
N ARG A 81 -18.18 -11.29 13.15
CA ARG A 81 -19.06 -11.03 12.02
C ARG A 81 -18.35 -10.14 11.00
N VAL A 82 -18.79 -10.25 9.75
CA VAL A 82 -18.30 -9.43 8.65
C VAL A 82 -19.43 -9.02 7.72
N VAL A 83 -19.33 -7.80 7.20
CA VAL A 83 -20.10 -7.31 6.06
C VAL A 83 -19.16 -7.17 4.88
N GLU A 84 -19.45 -7.89 3.79
CA GLU A 84 -18.80 -7.68 2.50
C GLU A 84 -19.70 -6.81 1.61
N ILE A 85 -19.10 -5.80 0.99
CA ILE A 85 -19.76 -4.90 0.06
C ILE A 85 -19.11 -5.01 -1.31
N ARG A 86 -19.89 -5.35 -2.32
CA ARG A 86 -19.46 -5.46 -3.73
C ARG A 86 -20.33 -4.58 -4.62
N LEU A 87 -19.82 -4.25 -5.80
CA LEU A 87 -20.62 -3.62 -6.84
C LEU A 87 -21.52 -4.68 -7.51
N LYS A 88 -22.75 -4.28 -7.87
CA LYS A 88 -23.61 -5.10 -8.72
C LYS A 88 -23.11 -5.09 -10.16
N GLY A 89 -23.43 -6.14 -10.91
CA GLY A 89 -23.06 -6.25 -12.33
C GLY A 89 -21.58 -6.55 -12.58
N THR A 90 -20.77 -6.74 -11.53
CA THR A 90 -19.36 -7.18 -11.65
C THR A 90 -19.23 -8.68 -11.41
N THR A 91 -18.16 -9.31 -11.93
CA THR A 91 -17.91 -10.73 -11.68
C THR A 91 -17.60 -11.00 -10.21
N ARG A 92 -17.74 -12.26 -9.76
CA ARG A 92 -17.36 -12.69 -8.41
C ARG A 92 -15.88 -12.41 -8.09
N ASN A 93 -15.03 -12.44 -9.11
CA ASN A 93 -13.59 -12.20 -9.01
C ASN A 93 -13.23 -10.72 -8.96
N HIS A 94 -14.17 -9.81 -9.29
CA HIS A 94 -13.94 -8.39 -9.14
C HIS A 94 -13.59 -8.07 -7.67
N PRO A 95 -12.64 -7.15 -7.40
CA PRO A 95 -12.29 -6.74 -6.05
C PRO A 95 -13.51 -6.40 -5.20
N ILE A 96 -13.41 -6.73 -3.91
CA ILE A 96 -14.39 -6.31 -2.90
C ILE A 96 -14.23 -4.81 -2.68
N LEU A 97 -15.35 -4.09 -2.63
CA LEU A 97 -15.34 -2.65 -2.47
C LEU A 97 -15.09 -2.23 -1.02
N LEU A 98 -15.67 -2.91 -0.03
CA LEU A 98 -15.41 -2.65 1.39
C LEU A 98 -15.70 -3.90 2.20
N VAL A 99 -14.83 -4.20 3.16
CA VAL A 99 -15.05 -5.23 4.18
C VAL A 99 -15.18 -4.55 5.54
N ILE A 100 -16.21 -4.89 6.31
CA ILE A 100 -16.43 -4.38 7.67
C ILE A 100 -16.48 -5.57 8.62
N HIS A 101 -15.39 -5.82 9.35
CA HIS A 101 -15.37 -6.78 10.45
C HIS A 101 -15.90 -6.12 11.73
N PHE A 102 -16.78 -6.77 12.47
CA PHE A 102 -17.41 -6.20 13.66
C PHE A 102 -17.77 -7.29 14.69
N ASP A 103 -18.25 -6.86 15.85
CA ASP A 103 -18.52 -7.73 17.00
C ASP A 103 -17.21 -8.36 17.53
N PRO A 104 -16.35 -7.56 18.19
CA PRO A 104 -15.01 -7.97 18.55
C PRO A 104 -15.02 -9.12 19.56
N THR A 105 -14.02 -10.00 19.47
CA THR A 105 -13.85 -11.12 20.41
C THR A 105 -13.27 -10.70 21.76
N SER A 106 -12.74 -9.48 21.88
CA SER A 106 -12.15 -8.92 23.10
C SER A 106 -12.43 -7.41 23.23
N ARG A 107 -12.56 -6.93 24.48
CA ARG A 107 -12.77 -5.51 24.82
C ARG A 107 -11.57 -4.60 24.52
N GLN A 108 -10.38 -5.16 24.28
CA GLN A 108 -9.17 -4.36 23.97
C GLN A 108 -9.14 -3.87 22.51
N ARG A 109 -10.01 -4.44 21.67
CA ARG A 109 -10.13 -4.15 20.24
C ARG A 109 -11.15 -3.03 20.05
N GLY A 110 -11.00 -2.24 18.98
CA GLY A 110 -12.09 -1.33 18.61
C GLY A 110 -13.29 -2.11 18.08
N PHE A 111 -14.46 -1.49 18.15
CA PHE A 111 -15.73 -2.15 17.88
C PHE A 111 -15.87 -2.73 16.46
N GLN A 112 -15.33 -2.06 15.46
CA GLN A 112 -15.31 -2.56 14.09
C GLN A 112 -14.02 -2.17 13.38
N ARG A 113 -13.64 -2.96 12.39
CA ARG A 113 -12.53 -2.75 11.49
C ARG A 113 -13.04 -2.68 10.06
N MET A 114 -12.63 -1.66 9.32
CA MET A 114 -12.91 -1.53 7.90
C MET A 114 -11.63 -1.77 7.10
N GLU A 115 -11.71 -2.59 6.05
CA GLU A 115 -10.63 -2.81 5.09
C GLU A 115 -11.07 -2.43 3.68
N PHE A 116 -10.20 -1.71 2.99
CA PHE A 116 -10.48 -1.06 1.71
C PHE A 116 -9.26 -1.11 0.78
N SER A 117 -9.48 -1.33 -0.52
CA SER A 117 -8.44 -1.31 -1.58
C SER A 117 -8.78 -0.20 -2.61
N PRO A 118 -8.32 1.05 -2.39
CA PRO A 118 -8.74 2.21 -3.17
C PRO A 118 -8.38 2.19 -4.65
N GLN A 119 -7.27 1.55 -4.99
CA GLN A 119 -6.71 1.50 -6.34
C GLN A 119 -7.64 0.91 -7.41
N HIS A 120 -8.76 0.28 -7.02
CA HIS A 120 -9.73 -0.31 -7.94
C HIS A 120 -10.95 0.59 -8.18
N TYR A 121 -11.04 1.75 -7.51
CA TYR A 121 -12.23 2.59 -7.52
C TYR A 121 -11.88 4.07 -7.62
N SER A 122 -12.68 4.81 -8.40
CA SER A 122 -12.55 6.26 -8.45
C SER A 122 -12.96 6.91 -7.11
N SER A 123 -12.43 8.10 -6.84
CA SER A 123 -12.80 8.91 -5.67
C SER A 123 -14.32 9.16 -5.57
N GLN A 124 -15.00 9.22 -6.72
CA GLN A 124 -16.44 9.34 -6.79
C GLN A 124 -17.15 8.08 -6.30
N ARG A 125 -16.78 6.90 -6.80
CA ARG A 125 -17.36 5.62 -6.35
C ARG A 125 -17.16 5.40 -4.85
N ILE A 126 -15.99 5.77 -4.33
CA ILE A 126 -15.70 5.71 -2.89
C ILE A 126 -16.64 6.66 -2.14
N THR A 127 -16.77 7.90 -2.61
CA THR A 127 -17.69 8.87 -2.03
C THR A 127 -19.13 8.36 -2.00
N ASP A 128 -19.61 7.83 -3.12
CA ASP A 128 -20.99 7.33 -3.26
C ASP A 128 -21.28 6.19 -2.30
N LEU A 129 -20.32 5.29 -2.09
CA LEU A 129 -20.44 4.21 -1.11
C LEU A 129 -20.65 4.78 0.30
N PHE A 130 -19.79 5.69 0.74
CA PHE A 130 -19.86 6.23 2.10
C PHE A 130 -21.09 7.13 2.29
N VAL A 131 -21.53 7.84 1.26
CA VAL A 131 -22.81 8.57 1.27
C VAL A 131 -23.99 7.60 1.38
N TRP A 132 -23.98 6.51 0.60
CA TRP A 132 -25.01 5.48 0.64
C TRP A 132 -25.08 4.80 2.01
N LEU A 133 -23.96 4.34 2.57
CA LEU A 133 -23.89 3.79 3.94
C LEU A 133 -24.36 4.79 4.99
N GLY A 134 -24.15 6.09 4.73
CA GLY A 134 -24.56 7.21 5.58
C GLY A 134 -26.05 7.55 5.57
N ARG A 135 -26.87 6.93 4.70
CA ARG A 135 -28.32 7.20 4.62
C ARG A 135 -29.09 6.68 5.84
N LYS A 136 -30.24 7.30 6.14
CA LYS A 136 -31.18 6.81 7.16
C LYS A 136 -31.62 5.38 6.79
N GLY A 137 -31.73 4.49 7.78
CA GLY A 137 -32.06 3.06 7.57
C GLY A 137 -30.85 2.15 7.33
N ARG A 138 -29.65 2.70 7.05
CA ARG A 138 -28.39 1.95 6.96
C ARG A 138 -27.54 2.20 8.23
N ILE A 139 -26.21 2.26 8.10
CA ILE A 139 -25.32 2.65 9.20
C ILE A 139 -25.67 4.07 9.67
N GLY A 140 -25.97 4.98 8.74
CA GLY A 140 -26.48 6.32 9.05
C GLY A 140 -25.47 7.18 9.81
N LYS A 141 -25.96 7.95 10.79
CA LYS A 141 -25.11 8.84 11.60
C LYS A 141 -23.96 8.14 12.32
N PHE A 142 -24.06 6.84 12.57
CA PHE A 142 -23.02 6.07 13.23
C PHE A 142 -21.77 5.89 12.34
N LEU A 143 -21.92 5.91 11.01
CA LEU A 143 -20.77 5.84 10.10
C LEU A 143 -19.81 7.00 10.36
N TYR A 144 -20.31 8.23 10.19
CA TYR A 144 -19.49 9.43 10.32
C TYR A 144 -19.04 9.72 11.76
N ARG A 145 -19.82 9.28 12.77
CA ARG A 145 -19.37 9.32 14.16
C ARG A 145 -18.18 8.38 14.36
N GLY A 146 -18.24 7.17 13.84
CA GLY A 146 -17.14 6.20 13.87
C GLY A 146 -15.90 6.69 13.13
N LEU A 147 -16.05 7.27 11.94
CA LEU A 147 -14.93 7.82 11.15
C LEU A 147 -14.15 8.90 11.92
N ARG A 148 -14.84 9.77 12.68
CA ARG A 148 -14.16 10.79 13.52
C ARG A 148 -13.29 10.21 14.63
N ASN A 149 -13.61 9.01 15.10
CA ASN A 149 -12.86 8.30 16.15
C ASN A 149 -11.93 7.23 15.56
N ALA A 150 -11.80 7.19 14.22
CA ALA A 150 -11.09 6.11 13.55
C ALA A 150 -9.57 6.30 13.62
N TRP A 151 -8.85 5.23 13.91
CA TRP A 151 -7.40 5.19 13.74
C TRP A 151 -7.01 4.17 12.69
N VAL A 152 -5.99 4.53 11.90
CA VAL A 152 -5.42 3.69 10.85
C VAL A 152 -4.63 2.56 11.51
N THR A 153 -4.78 1.35 11.00
CA THR A 153 -3.95 0.21 11.41
C THR A 153 -3.03 -0.26 10.30
N THR A 154 -3.39 -0.05 9.04
CA THR A 154 -2.49 -0.23 7.90
C THR A 154 -2.85 0.75 6.79
N ILE A 155 -1.83 1.29 6.12
CA ILE A 155 -1.95 2.02 4.87
C ILE A 155 -0.80 1.60 3.95
N HIS A 156 -1.11 1.33 2.69
CA HIS A 156 -0.13 0.94 1.68
C HIS A 156 -0.03 2.08 0.68
N TYR A 157 1.07 2.82 0.71
CA TYR A 157 1.40 3.86 -0.26
C TYR A 157 2.18 3.22 -1.42
N ALA A 158 1.70 3.36 -2.65
CA ALA A 158 2.39 2.87 -3.83
C ALA A 158 3.08 4.03 -4.55
N LEU A 159 4.40 3.89 -4.77
CA LEU A 159 5.19 4.68 -5.71
C LEU A 159 5.50 3.81 -6.92
N ASP A 160 5.02 4.19 -8.09
CA ASP A 160 5.19 3.48 -9.35
C ASP A 160 6.18 4.23 -10.24
N VAL A 161 7.22 3.56 -10.74
CA VAL A 161 8.29 4.18 -11.56
C VAL A 161 8.37 3.49 -12.92
N VAL A 162 7.99 4.21 -13.98
CA VAL A 162 7.91 3.68 -15.35
C VAL A 162 9.31 3.41 -15.89
N GLY A 163 9.51 2.22 -16.46
CA GLY A 163 10.78 1.79 -17.06
C GLY A 163 11.85 1.34 -16.07
N MET A 164 11.65 1.52 -14.77
CA MET A 164 12.55 0.99 -13.74
C MET A 164 12.35 -0.52 -13.58
N LYS A 165 13.45 -1.25 -13.37
CA LYS A 165 13.46 -2.69 -13.09
C LYS A 165 13.98 -2.97 -11.69
N LEU A 166 13.63 -4.14 -11.16
CA LEU A 166 14.01 -4.54 -9.80
C LEU A 166 15.53 -4.56 -9.61
N HIS A 167 16.27 -4.93 -10.66
CA HIS A 167 17.72 -5.10 -10.63
C HIS A 167 18.50 -3.88 -11.11
N ASP A 168 17.88 -2.73 -11.36
CA ASP A 168 18.62 -1.52 -11.74
C ASP A 168 19.48 -0.99 -10.57
N TYR A 169 19.04 -1.23 -9.32
CA TYR A 169 19.70 -0.72 -8.12
C TYR A 169 19.72 -1.76 -7.00
N PHE A 170 20.61 -1.59 -6.02
CA PHE A 170 20.40 -2.20 -4.71
C PHE A 170 19.42 -1.38 -3.89
N ILE A 171 18.32 -2.01 -3.48
CA ILE A 171 17.25 -1.35 -2.73
C ILE A 171 17.37 -1.70 -1.25
N GLY A 172 17.33 -0.67 -0.41
CA GLY A 172 17.30 -0.75 1.04
C GLY A 172 16.09 -0.03 1.62
N LEU A 173 15.90 -0.22 2.93
CA LEU A 173 14.89 0.46 3.71
C LEU A 173 15.52 0.87 5.06
N SER A 174 15.40 2.14 5.42
CA SER A 174 16.01 2.70 6.63
C SER A 174 15.52 1.99 7.90
N GLY A 175 16.43 1.71 8.82
CA GLY A 175 16.13 1.04 10.09
C GLY A 175 15.81 -0.46 9.97
N VAL A 176 15.89 -1.04 8.77
CA VAL A 176 15.54 -2.44 8.51
C VAL A 176 16.78 -3.31 8.32
N ARG A 177 16.81 -4.45 9.02
CA ARG A 177 17.89 -5.45 8.94
C ARG A 177 17.43 -6.81 8.37
N ARG A 178 16.15 -6.94 8.02
CA ARG A 178 15.53 -8.17 7.50
C ARG A 178 14.93 -7.91 6.13
N GLY A 179 14.85 -8.95 5.32
CA GLY A 179 14.21 -8.92 4.02
C GLY A 179 14.15 -10.32 3.44
N ASP A 180 13.24 -10.50 2.50
CA ASP A 180 13.05 -11.72 1.75
C ASP A 180 13.08 -11.36 0.27
N PHE A 181 13.73 -12.19 -0.54
CA PHE A 181 13.68 -12.11 -1.99
C PHE A 181 12.92 -13.33 -2.48
N TYR A 182 11.90 -13.10 -3.31
CA TYR A 182 11.11 -14.17 -3.90
C TYR A 182 11.56 -14.37 -5.35
N ASP A 183 11.62 -15.64 -5.77
CA ASP A 183 12.44 -16.11 -6.89
C ASP A 183 12.14 -15.42 -8.24
N LEU A 184 13.20 -15.28 -9.05
CA LEU A 184 13.30 -14.49 -10.28
C LEU A 184 12.48 -15.01 -11.48
N HIS A 185 11.71 -16.08 -11.30
CA HIS A 185 10.95 -16.72 -12.38
C HIS A 185 9.57 -17.25 -11.95
N GLY A 186 9.08 -16.89 -10.77
CA GLY A 186 7.75 -17.29 -10.28
C GLY A 186 6.66 -16.24 -10.52
N GLU A 187 5.40 -16.59 -10.24
CA GLU A 187 4.24 -15.66 -10.28
C GLU A 187 4.43 -14.40 -9.37
N GLN A 188 5.40 -14.47 -8.46
CA GLN A 188 5.68 -13.52 -7.38
C GLN A 188 7.12 -12.98 -7.37
N GLU A 189 7.74 -12.70 -8.53
CA GLU A 189 9.02 -11.94 -8.53
C GLU A 189 8.86 -10.62 -7.76
N GLY A 190 9.70 -10.41 -6.76
CA GLY A 190 9.68 -9.22 -5.93
C GLY A 190 10.61 -9.30 -4.71
N LEU A 191 11.00 -8.12 -4.24
CA LEU A 191 11.78 -7.88 -3.04
C LEU A 191 10.85 -7.42 -1.91
N ARG A 192 10.98 -8.01 -0.72
CA ARG A 192 10.28 -7.55 0.48
C ARG A 192 11.29 -7.17 1.55
N LEU A 193 11.25 -5.91 1.99
CA LEU A 193 12.08 -5.38 3.07
C LEU A 193 11.16 -4.95 4.20
N GLY A 194 11.49 -5.21 5.47
CA GLY A 194 10.71 -4.57 6.51
C GLY A 194 10.86 -5.06 7.94
N SER A 195 10.03 -4.46 8.76
CA SER A 195 9.75 -4.78 10.16
C SER A 195 8.24 -4.82 10.36
N THR A 196 7.78 -4.89 11.62
CA THR A 196 6.36 -4.88 11.97
C THR A 196 5.65 -3.57 11.60
N THR A 197 6.36 -2.44 11.67
CA THR A 197 5.79 -1.09 11.49
C THR A 197 5.88 -0.61 10.05
N ILE A 198 6.99 -0.87 9.37
CA ILE A 198 7.20 -0.46 7.97
C ILE A 198 7.68 -1.64 7.14
N VAL A 199 7.04 -1.85 6.00
CA VAL A 199 7.40 -2.87 5.01
C VAL A 199 7.40 -2.21 3.64
N ALA A 200 8.44 -2.46 2.84
CA ALA A 200 8.47 -2.17 1.42
C ALA A 200 8.34 -3.50 0.66
N SER A 201 7.35 -3.60 -0.21
CA SER A 201 7.24 -4.64 -1.23
C SER A 201 7.55 -4.01 -2.58
N VAL A 202 8.59 -4.49 -3.25
CA VAL A 202 9.09 -3.96 -4.51
C VAL A 202 8.97 -5.02 -5.59
N TYR A 203 8.22 -4.76 -6.65
CA TYR A 203 7.91 -5.79 -7.63
C TYR A 203 7.49 -5.20 -8.98
N GLU A 204 7.74 -5.93 -10.07
CA GLU A 204 7.40 -5.47 -11.41
C GLU A 204 5.90 -5.55 -11.70
N LYS A 205 5.39 -4.58 -12.46
CA LYS A 205 4.03 -4.51 -12.97
C LYS A 205 4.00 -3.96 -14.39
N VAL A 206 2.86 -4.11 -15.05
CA VAL A 206 2.59 -3.50 -16.35
C VAL A 206 1.40 -2.55 -16.26
N ASP A 207 1.58 -1.37 -16.86
CA ASP A 207 0.53 -0.38 -17.05
C ASP A 207 -0.12 -0.61 -18.41
N ALA A 208 -1.39 -0.99 -18.41
CA ALA A 208 -2.20 -1.28 -19.58
C ALA A 208 -3.52 -0.48 -19.49
N PRO A 209 -3.50 0.82 -19.86
CA PRO A 209 -4.61 1.74 -19.60
C PRO A 209 -5.89 1.41 -20.38
N GLU A 210 -5.78 0.72 -21.51
CA GLU A 210 -6.92 0.29 -22.34
C GLU A 210 -7.69 -0.90 -21.75
N ILE A 211 -7.11 -1.57 -20.74
CA ILE A 211 -7.76 -2.70 -20.07
C ILE A 211 -8.54 -2.20 -18.86
N SER A 212 -9.88 -2.23 -18.98
CA SER A 212 -10.75 -1.90 -17.86
C SER A 212 -10.55 -2.86 -16.68
N THR A 213 -10.79 -2.37 -15.45
CA THR A 213 -10.74 -3.22 -14.25
C THR A 213 -11.67 -4.42 -14.38
N GLN A 214 -12.86 -4.23 -14.94
CA GLN A 214 -13.82 -5.32 -15.16
C GLN A 214 -13.22 -6.43 -16.05
N LYS A 215 -12.72 -6.06 -17.25
CA LYS A 215 -12.09 -7.00 -18.19
C LYS A 215 -10.89 -7.71 -17.58
N ARG A 216 -10.07 -6.98 -16.80
CA ARG A 216 -8.92 -7.55 -16.08
C ARG A 216 -9.32 -8.68 -15.13
N TYR A 217 -10.44 -8.57 -14.43
CA TYR A 217 -10.86 -9.56 -13.43
C TYR A 217 -11.77 -10.67 -13.98
N GLU A 218 -12.12 -10.63 -15.27
CA GLU A 218 -12.79 -11.72 -15.99
C GLU A 218 -11.83 -12.86 -16.34
N GLN A 219 -10.52 -12.58 -16.45
CA GLN A 219 -9.49 -13.54 -16.85
C GLN A 219 -8.40 -13.64 -15.78
N THR A 220 -7.80 -14.81 -15.60
CA THR A 220 -6.65 -14.99 -14.69
C THR A 220 -5.35 -14.49 -15.33
N VAL A 221 -5.23 -14.69 -16.65
CA VAL A 221 -4.07 -14.30 -17.46
C VAL A 221 -4.55 -13.41 -18.60
N LEU A 222 -3.84 -12.31 -18.85
CA LEU A 222 -4.06 -11.41 -19.97
C LEU A 222 -2.94 -11.57 -20.99
N VAL A 223 -3.30 -11.60 -22.28
CA VAL A 223 -2.34 -11.56 -23.39
C VAL A 223 -2.36 -10.15 -23.97
N LEU A 224 -1.22 -9.45 -23.92
CA LEU A 224 -1.09 -8.07 -24.37
C LEU A 224 -0.02 -7.97 -25.46
N ASP A 225 -0.27 -7.16 -26.46
CA ASP A 225 0.72 -6.74 -27.44
C ASP A 225 1.65 -5.67 -26.83
N GLU A 226 2.91 -5.61 -27.28
CA GLU A 226 3.91 -4.67 -26.74
C GLU A 226 3.50 -3.20 -26.72
N HIS A 227 2.68 -2.76 -27.68
CA HIS A 227 2.19 -1.39 -27.72
C HIS A 227 1.06 -1.10 -26.71
N GLN A 228 0.44 -2.14 -26.15
CA GLN A 228 -0.68 -2.03 -25.22
C GLN A 228 -0.24 -1.85 -23.76
N PHE A 229 1.05 -1.99 -23.47
CA PHE A 229 1.55 -1.88 -22.11
C PHE A 229 2.92 -1.22 -22.01
N ARG A 230 3.19 -0.66 -20.84
CA ARG A 230 4.53 -0.24 -20.42
C ARG A 230 4.88 -0.86 -19.07
N ARG A 231 6.14 -1.25 -18.89
CA ARG A 231 6.63 -1.85 -17.64
C ARG A 231 6.95 -0.76 -16.62
N PHE A 232 6.74 -1.06 -15.35
CA PHE A 232 7.13 -0.20 -14.25
C PHE A 232 7.44 -1.02 -12.99
N LEU A 233 8.27 -0.45 -12.11
CA LEU A 233 8.51 -1.01 -10.78
C LEU A 233 7.56 -0.38 -9.77
N ARG A 234 6.80 -1.19 -9.02
CA ARG A 234 6.02 -0.73 -7.87
C ARG A 234 6.85 -0.83 -6.61
N LEU A 235 6.95 0.28 -5.88
CA LEU A 235 7.44 0.34 -4.51
C LEU A 235 6.24 0.57 -3.59
N GLU A 236 5.70 -0.52 -3.03
CA GLU A 236 4.58 -0.49 -2.10
C GLU A 236 5.08 -0.40 -0.66
N LEU A 237 4.91 0.78 -0.06
CA LEU A 237 5.31 1.13 1.30
C LEU A 237 4.11 0.98 2.23
N ARG A 238 4.12 -0.09 3.01
CA ARG A 238 3.13 -0.37 4.05
C ARG A 238 3.57 0.24 5.37
N LEU A 239 2.72 1.09 5.93
CA LEU A 239 2.82 1.62 7.28
C LEU A 239 1.75 1.00 8.19
N SER A 240 2.19 0.43 9.30
CA SER A 240 1.34 -0.04 10.41
C SER A 240 1.63 0.80 11.65
N PRO A 241 1.00 1.99 11.79
CA PRO A 241 1.44 3.02 12.74
C PRO A 241 1.27 2.63 14.20
N GLY A 242 0.42 1.64 14.50
CA GLY A 242 0.04 1.24 15.86
C GLY A 242 -1.25 1.94 16.32
N LYS A 243 -1.82 1.46 17.43
CA LYS A 243 -3.12 1.93 17.94
C LYS A 243 -3.09 3.43 18.20
N GLN A 244 -4.03 4.16 17.60
CA GLN A 244 -4.25 5.61 17.80
C GLN A 244 -3.07 6.53 17.49
N LYS A 245 -2.00 6.04 16.86
CA LYS A 245 -0.85 6.86 16.46
C LYS A 245 -1.08 7.66 15.17
N LEU A 246 -1.99 7.20 14.31
CA LEU A 246 -2.44 7.92 13.13
C LEU A 246 -3.97 7.85 13.05
N MET A 247 -4.62 8.99 13.19
CA MET A 247 -6.07 9.10 13.07
C MET A 247 -6.47 9.26 11.60
N LEU A 248 -7.62 8.69 11.21
CA LEU A 248 -8.10 8.74 9.82
C LEU A 248 -8.37 10.17 9.34
N ASN A 249 -8.83 11.06 10.23
CA ASN A 249 -9.03 12.47 9.92
C ASN A 249 -7.73 13.25 9.74
N ASN A 250 -6.58 12.67 10.09
CA ASN A 250 -5.28 13.32 10.08
C ASN A 250 -4.27 12.55 9.21
N LEU A 251 -4.73 11.88 8.14
CA LEU A 251 -3.88 11.14 7.21
C LEU A 251 -2.73 11.99 6.61
N ARG A 252 -2.91 13.31 6.52
CA ARG A 252 -1.89 14.25 6.05
C ARG A 252 -0.65 14.32 6.96
N ASN A 253 -0.76 13.91 8.21
CA ASN A 253 0.34 13.91 9.18
C ASN A 253 1.14 12.60 9.16
N MET A 254 0.92 11.74 8.16
CA MET A 254 1.69 10.51 8.00
C MET A 254 3.17 10.82 7.76
N GLU A 255 4.06 10.05 8.39
CA GLU A 255 5.51 10.20 8.20
C GLU A 255 5.89 9.97 6.73
N ASN A 256 6.91 10.68 6.24
CA ASN A 256 7.42 10.50 4.88
C ASN A 256 7.97 9.08 4.70
N LEU A 257 7.22 8.24 3.99
CA LEU A 257 7.61 6.85 3.75
C LEU A 257 8.70 6.77 2.66
N ILE A 258 8.69 7.70 1.70
CA ILE A 258 9.64 7.71 0.59
C ILE A 258 11.06 8.02 1.08
N SER A 259 11.20 8.88 2.09
CA SER A 259 12.51 9.20 2.69
C SER A 259 13.18 8.01 3.38
N LYS A 260 12.42 6.94 3.67
CA LYS A 260 12.95 5.69 4.22
C LYS A 260 13.62 4.83 3.16
N LEU A 261 13.32 5.03 1.88
CA LEU A 261 13.88 4.24 0.80
C LEU A 261 15.35 4.53 0.59
N ALA A 262 16.04 3.52 0.07
CA ALA A 262 17.46 3.56 -0.12
C ALA A 262 17.87 2.92 -1.43
N PHE A 263 18.62 3.65 -2.26
CA PHE A 263 19.11 3.15 -3.55
C PHE A 263 20.61 3.27 -3.61
N TYR A 264 21.26 2.20 -4.07
CA TYR A 264 22.69 2.19 -4.33
C TYR A 264 22.95 1.69 -5.74
N ASP A 265 23.92 2.31 -6.38
CA ASP A 265 24.43 1.90 -7.68
C ASP A 265 25.00 0.47 -7.60
N ARG A 266 24.80 -0.30 -8.66
CA ARG A 266 25.35 -1.65 -8.79
C ARG A 266 26.82 -1.66 -9.18
N ASP A 267 27.36 -0.54 -9.66
CA ASP A 267 28.79 -0.35 -9.88
C ASP A 267 29.63 -0.57 -8.60
N ALA A 268 28.99 -0.53 -7.42
CA ALA A 268 29.61 -0.95 -6.17
C ALA A 268 30.20 -2.38 -6.23
N LEU A 269 29.61 -3.29 -7.02
CA LEU A 269 30.08 -4.66 -7.18
C LEU A 269 31.45 -4.77 -7.85
N ALA A 270 31.83 -3.78 -8.66
CA ALA A 270 33.13 -3.72 -9.32
C ALA A 270 34.21 -3.12 -8.40
N ASN A 271 33.84 -2.59 -7.23
CA ASN A 271 34.81 -1.97 -6.34
C ASN A 271 35.67 -3.01 -5.59
N PRO A 272 37.00 -3.02 -5.75
CA PRO A 272 37.88 -4.01 -5.10
C PRO A 272 37.95 -3.84 -3.57
N MET A 273 37.46 -2.72 -3.03
CA MET A 273 37.38 -2.48 -1.59
C MET A 273 36.10 -3.02 -0.94
N LEU A 274 35.15 -3.54 -1.74
CA LEU A 274 33.94 -4.17 -1.22
C LEU A 274 34.29 -5.54 -0.64
N GLU A 275 33.76 -5.86 0.55
CA GLU A 275 33.93 -7.17 1.18
C GLU A 275 33.48 -8.28 0.20
N SER A 276 34.37 -9.23 -0.10
CA SER A 276 34.16 -10.23 -1.16
C SER A 276 32.89 -11.06 -0.97
N GLU A 277 32.65 -11.49 0.28
CA GLU A 277 31.46 -12.25 0.65
C GLU A 277 30.18 -11.41 0.56
N PHE A 278 30.26 -10.12 0.92
CA PHE A 278 29.12 -9.21 0.77
C PHE A 278 28.80 -8.98 -0.71
N ALA A 279 29.83 -8.77 -1.55
CA ALA A 279 29.68 -8.65 -3.00
C ALA A 279 29.10 -9.91 -3.64
N ARG A 280 29.53 -11.10 -3.17
CA ARG A 280 28.98 -12.40 -3.60
C ARG A 280 27.48 -12.49 -3.29
N LEU A 281 27.07 -12.22 -2.05
CA LEU A 281 25.66 -12.24 -1.65
C LEU A 281 24.80 -11.28 -2.49
N LEU A 282 25.29 -10.07 -2.75
CA LEU A 282 24.58 -9.10 -3.59
C LEU A 282 24.45 -9.54 -5.06
N ARG A 283 25.45 -10.25 -5.61
CA ARG A 283 25.37 -10.87 -6.95
C ARG A 283 24.34 -11.99 -7.02
N GLU A 284 24.18 -12.73 -5.93
CA GLU A 284 23.16 -13.79 -5.78
C GLU A 284 21.76 -13.23 -5.42
N TYR A 285 21.52 -11.94 -5.68
CA TYR A 285 20.24 -11.25 -5.43
C TYR A 285 19.74 -11.33 -3.99
N VAL A 286 20.63 -11.57 -3.02
CA VAL A 286 20.29 -11.47 -1.60
C VAL A 286 19.96 -10.00 -1.29
N PRO A 287 18.82 -9.70 -0.64
CA PRO A 287 18.44 -8.33 -0.31
C PRO A 287 19.55 -7.59 0.42
N TYR A 288 19.82 -6.34 0.04
CA TYR A 288 20.87 -5.51 0.65
C TYR A 288 20.93 -5.60 2.19
N PRO A 289 19.84 -5.39 2.95
CA PRO A 289 19.89 -5.46 4.42
C PRO A 289 20.20 -6.86 4.94
N VAL A 290 19.84 -7.92 4.20
CA VAL A 290 20.11 -9.31 4.56
C VAL A 290 21.56 -9.67 4.28
N ALA A 291 22.08 -9.30 3.10
CA ALA A 291 23.49 -9.46 2.77
C ALA A 291 24.36 -8.74 3.81
N ARG A 292 23.95 -7.53 4.20
CA ARG A 292 24.62 -6.69 5.20
C ARG A 292 24.64 -7.33 6.59
N ALA A 293 23.58 -8.05 6.95
CA ALA A 293 23.50 -8.79 8.21
C ALA A 293 24.32 -10.10 8.18
N LYS A 294 24.28 -10.85 7.08
CA LYS A 294 24.79 -12.23 6.99
C LYS A 294 26.25 -12.35 6.54
N TYR A 295 26.80 -11.38 5.82
CA TYR A 295 28.16 -11.52 5.28
C TYR A 295 29.19 -11.74 6.40
N LYS A 296 30.16 -12.62 6.12
CA LYS A 296 31.32 -12.89 6.97
C LYS A 296 32.44 -11.90 6.61
N PRO A 297 32.93 -11.09 7.57
CA PRO A 297 34.03 -10.16 7.32
C PRO A 297 35.32 -10.85 6.88
N SER A 298 36.05 -10.25 5.95
CA SER A 298 37.40 -10.69 5.60
C SER A 298 38.46 -10.09 6.53
N ALA A 299 39.56 -10.83 6.74
CA ALA A 299 40.77 -10.31 7.37
C ALA A 299 41.65 -9.52 6.37
N THR A 300 41.36 -9.62 5.07
CA THR A 300 42.07 -8.93 3.99
C THR A 300 41.11 -8.32 2.97
N ILE A 301 41.41 -7.11 2.51
CA ILE A 301 40.69 -6.43 1.43
C ILE A 301 41.72 -5.92 0.43
N ASN A 302 41.54 -6.28 -0.84
CA ASN A 302 42.45 -5.90 -1.93
C ASN A 302 43.95 -6.14 -1.57
N GLY A 303 44.24 -7.33 -1.02
CA GLY A 303 45.59 -7.72 -0.60
C GLY A 303 46.11 -7.08 0.70
N LYS A 304 45.36 -6.17 1.34
CA LYS A 304 45.78 -5.49 2.58
C LYS A 304 45.09 -6.06 3.80
N GLN A 305 45.83 -6.24 4.90
CA GLN A 305 45.25 -6.66 6.19
C GLN A 305 44.31 -5.60 6.76
N VAL A 306 43.17 -6.05 7.28
CA VAL A 306 42.15 -5.21 7.93
C VAL A 306 41.56 -5.92 9.14
N SER A 307 40.93 -5.17 10.06
CA SER A 307 40.21 -5.80 11.17
C SER A 307 39.02 -6.64 10.66
N PRO A 308 38.94 -7.94 11.01
CA PRO A 308 37.83 -8.82 10.63
C PRO A 308 36.64 -8.69 11.58
N THR A 309 36.67 -7.78 12.56
CA THR A 309 35.53 -7.60 13.47
C THR A 309 34.32 -7.11 12.68
N LYS A 310 33.13 -7.67 12.97
CA LYS A 310 31.89 -7.30 12.28
C LYS A 310 31.65 -5.79 12.33
N LYS A 311 31.86 -5.14 13.48
CA LYS A 311 31.73 -3.68 13.64
C LYS A 311 32.66 -2.88 12.73
N ALA A 312 33.92 -3.29 12.57
CA ALA A 312 34.87 -2.58 11.70
C ALA A 312 34.54 -2.80 10.22
N ALA A 313 34.21 -4.04 9.84
CA ALA A 313 33.79 -4.39 8.48
C ALA A 313 32.52 -3.64 8.07
N ASP A 314 31.54 -3.59 8.98
CA ASP A 314 30.29 -2.86 8.82
C ASP A 314 30.52 -1.38 8.52
N LYS A 315 31.41 -0.72 9.27
CA LYS A 315 31.81 0.67 9.00
C LYS A 315 32.48 0.83 7.62
N ARG A 316 33.29 -0.13 7.18
CA ARG A 316 33.94 -0.08 5.86
C ARG A 316 32.90 -0.21 4.75
N VAL A 317 32.01 -1.20 4.85
CA VAL A 317 30.90 -1.40 3.90
C VAL A 317 30.03 -0.15 3.86
N ASP A 318 29.61 0.38 5.00
CA ASP A 318 28.74 1.57 5.06
C ASP A 318 29.44 2.79 4.43
N LYS A 319 30.73 3.01 4.73
CA LYS A 319 31.53 4.08 4.13
C LYS A 319 31.67 3.92 2.60
N LEU A 320 31.84 2.70 2.13
CA LEU A 320 31.97 2.42 0.70
C LEU A 320 30.62 2.60 -0.02
N MET A 321 29.56 1.97 0.49
CA MET A 321 28.22 2.04 -0.09
C MET A 321 27.66 3.47 -0.07
N ALA A 322 28.05 4.30 0.90
CA ALA A 322 27.70 5.73 0.90
C ALA A 322 28.20 6.47 -0.36
N ARG A 323 29.30 6.03 -0.99
CA ARG A 323 29.80 6.61 -2.25
C ARG A 323 28.97 6.21 -3.47
N TYR A 324 28.30 5.07 -3.38
CA TYR A 324 27.40 4.55 -4.40
C TYR A 324 25.94 4.88 -4.09
N ARG A 325 25.69 5.73 -3.10
CA ARG A 325 24.34 6.16 -2.73
C ARG A 325 23.80 7.07 -3.84
N ILE A 326 22.64 6.71 -4.38
CA ILE A 326 21.96 7.52 -5.40
C ILE A 326 20.77 8.22 -4.75
N GLN A 327 20.67 9.53 -4.96
CA GLN A 327 19.43 10.29 -4.69
C GLN A 327 18.48 10.10 -5.86
N LEU A 328 17.85 8.93 -5.94
CA LEU A 328 16.93 8.62 -7.04
C LEU A 328 15.65 9.43 -6.94
N PHE A 329 15.19 9.70 -5.72
CA PHE A 329 13.96 10.43 -5.45
C PHE A 329 14.23 11.68 -4.61
N ASP A 330 13.63 12.80 -5.01
CA ASP A 330 13.38 13.89 -4.06
C ASP A 330 12.19 13.49 -3.19
N SER A 331 12.48 12.91 -2.03
CA SER A 331 11.44 12.38 -1.15
C SER A 331 10.54 13.48 -0.58
N GLU A 332 11.05 14.69 -0.40
CA GLU A 332 10.26 15.80 0.16
C GLU A 332 9.33 16.38 -0.91
N ALA A 333 9.82 16.59 -2.14
CA ALA A 333 8.98 17.03 -3.26
C ALA A 333 7.86 16.02 -3.56
N ILE A 334 8.18 14.73 -3.57
CA ILE A 334 7.17 13.68 -3.75
C ILE A 334 6.15 13.71 -2.60
N TRP A 335 6.61 13.81 -1.34
CA TRP A 335 5.72 13.76 -0.19
C TRP A 335 4.85 15.02 -0.05
N ALA A 336 5.31 16.16 -0.55
CA ALA A 336 4.48 17.37 -0.65
C ALA A 336 3.21 17.14 -1.50
N MET A 337 3.22 16.17 -2.41
CA MET A 337 2.07 15.77 -3.23
C MET A 337 1.11 14.79 -2.53
N LEU A 338 1.41 14.37 -1.29
CA LEU A 338 0.56 13.48 -0.50
C LEU A 338 -0.93 13.93 -0.44
N PRO A 339 -1.27 15.22 -0.28
CA PRO A 339 -2.67 15.65 -0.29
C PRO A 339 -3.42 15.23 -1.55
N LEU A 340 -2.80 15.35 -2.72
CA LEU A 340 -3.40 14.95 -4.00
C LEU A 340 -3.58 13.44 -4.09
N VAL A 341 -2.62 12.67 -3.56
CA VAL A 341 -2.72 11.21 -3.45
C VAL A 341 -3.89 10.81 -2.53
N LEU A 342 -4.04 11.49 -1.39
CA LEU A 342 -5.11 11.24 -0.44
C LEU A 342 -6.48 11.64 -0.99
N ASP A 343 -6.60 12.69 -1.80
CA ASP A 343 -7.87 13.12 -2.39
C ASP A 343 -8.52 12.03 -3.27
N LYS A 344 -7.73 11.08 -3.77
CA LYS A 344 -8.24 9.88 -4.46
C LYS A 344 -9.10 8.98 -3.57
N LEU A 345 -9.00 9.10 -2.24
CA LEU A 345 -9.87 8.39 -1.28
C LEU A 345 -11.29 9.02 -1.16
N GLY A 346 -11.59 10.08 -1.92
CA GLY A 346 -12.89 10.74 -1.91
C GLY A 346 -13.25 11.30 -0.52
N ILE A 347 -14.48 11.10 -0.09
CA ILE A 347 -14.97 11.61 1.21
C ILE A 347 -14.15 11.12 2.42
N LEU A 348 -13.40 10.02 2.32
CA LEU A 348 -12.53 9.55 3.40
C LEU A 348 -11.34 10.48 3.66
N ALA A 349 -10.86 11.23 2.67
CA ALA A 349 -9.80 12.21 2.85
C ALA A 349 -10.31 13.62 3.22
N GLN A 350 -11.64 13.77 3.34
CA GLN A 350 -12.30 15.06 3.53
C GLN A 350 -13.13 15.06 4.83
N PRO A 351 -12.46 15.04 6.00
CA PRO A 351 -13.11 14.90 7.31
C PRO A 351 -14.13 16.01 7.62
N GLN A 352 -14.00 17.18 7.01
CA GLN A 352 -14.99 18.25 7.10
C GLN A 352 -16.39 17.79 6.64
N TYR A 353 -16.48 16.93 5.63
CA TYR A 353 -17.76 16.43 5.10
C TYR A 353 -18.29 15.21 5.87
N TRP A 354 -17.64 14.80 6.96
CA TRP A 354 -18.26 13.85 7.90
C TRP A 354 -19.31 14.55 8.76
N GLN A 355 -19.23 15.87 8.89
CA GLN A 355 -20.27 16.68 9.51
C GLN A 355 -21.49 16.79 8.59
N TYR A 356 -22.67 16.49 9.13
CA TYR A 356 -23.91 16.38 8.35
C TYR A 356 -24.23 17.65 7.56
N LYS A 357 -24.20 18.82 8.21
CA LYS A 357 -24.53 20.11 7.57
C LYS A 357 -23.59 20.43 6.41
N LEU A 358 -22.29 20.22 6.59
CA LEU A 358 -21.28 20.49 5.54
C LEU A 358 -21.42 19.50 4.38
N ARG A 359 -21.68 18.22 4.67
CA ARG A 359 -21.92 17.20 3.65
C ARG A 359 -23.12 17.52 2.77
N LEU A 360 -24.23 17.94 3.36
CA LEU A 360 -25.44 18.27 2.59
C LEU A 360 -25.17 19.41 1.60
N LYS A 361 -24.53 20.49 2.07
CA LYS A 361 -24.15 21.62 1.20
C LYS A 361 -23.22 21.18 0.06
N TRP A 362 -22.23 20.36 0.38
CA TRP A 362 -21.30 19.80 -0.60
C TRP A 362 -21.97 18.90 -1.64
N LEU A 363 -22.90 18.02 -1.22
CA LEU A 363 -23.62 17.17 -2.17
C LEU A 363 -24.55 17.99 -3.08
N GLN A 364 -25.20 19.03 -2.54
CA GLN A 364 -26.05 19.93 -3.33
C GLN A 364 -25.25 20.72 -4.38
N SER A 365 -24.04 21.18 -4.06
CA SER A 365 -23.21 21.90 -5.03
C SER A 365 -22.76 21.01 -6.18
N ARG A 366 -22.55 19.72 -5.92
CA ARG A 366 -22.14 18.75 -6.95
C ARG A 366 -23.26 18.36 -7.91
N GLN A 367 -24.50 18.34 -7.43
CA GLN A 367 -25.68 18.12 -8.29
C GLN A 367 -25.98 19.28 -9.24
N LYS A 368 -25.36 20.47 -9.03
CA LYS A 368 -25.50 21.63 -9.91
C LYS A 368 -24.39 21.73 -10.97
N GLN A 369 -23.36 20.88 -10.88
CA GLN A 369 -22.16 20.92 -11.73
C GLN A 369 -22.07 19.75 -12.72
N GLY A 370 -22.97 18.78 -12.63
CA GLY A 370 -23.19 17.73 -13.61
C GLY A 370 -24.64 17.74 -14.03
#